data_AF-A0A7X4YH50-F1
#
_entry.id   AF-A0A7X4YH50-F1
#
_cell.length_a   1.000
_cell.length_b   1.000
_cell.length_c   1.000
_cell.angle_alpha   90.00
_cell.angle_beta   90.00
_cell.angle_gamma   90.00
#
_symmetry.space_group_name_H-M   'P 1'
#
loop_
_entity.id
_entity.type
_entity.pdbx_description
1 polymer ?
#
loop_
_entity_poly.entity_id
_entity_poly.type
_entity_poly.pdbx_seq_one_letter_code
_entity_poly.pdbx_strand_id
1 'polypeptide(L)'
;MSTSNLPIEVELIYELMPCNAMRSAQEPLRPPHPCAYFRRWGSYHSYDYVEDSPPPDPGIVHPAKYVGRAPLVPEALSGCRKAPIMAVGINPNLPAWWSAKRQSLYPLFDDYQQYAHYFRYRAVDKLEVPRADYERFGGGAQDTPYSDFELQVPEDESGARRVPLELQPQKMYETYQGLLDAVAEEMGWRGHKLRVGEDLSYGNMVACPSAKWTTRASPEDPTLPPMTVAQRDGIVSECFRERRYFLRQLFQSLPSVLLCFSQSTANALISELKSLFVKGNPQPGEPLESLMSREIRLRFGAAPDGSELGARVIFAPHITGDSADFEKSRARVIEQLLEEARAGRLAMNPQTGHLRRPKGACVLCTLMRIGPCDYERELQPLSQQPALTAASPGPLLAREKSAQLAWVRETLAVSPPVPVAWGDTDEEAEDRFDSGDSP
;
A
#
# COMPACT_ATOMS: atom_id res chain seq x y z
N MET A 1 8.23 -19.80 -11.08
CA MET A 1 8.69 -18.41 -10.82
C MET A 1 8.91 -17.75 -12.16
N SER A 2 8.43 -16.51 -12.33
CA SER A 2 8.68 -15.72 -13.54
C SER A 2 10.19 -15.65 -13.83
N THR A 3 10.60 -16.12 -15.00
CA THR A 3 11.97 -15.98 -15.54
C THR A 3 12.20 -14.60 -16.16
N SER A 4 11.30 -13.65 -15.89
CA SER A 4 11.35 -12.31 -16.46
C SER A 4 12.59 -11.55 -15.99
N ASN A 5 13.22 -10.86 -16.94
CA ASN A 5 14.30 -9.91 -16.69
C ASN A 5 13.80 -8.54 -16.22
N LEU A 6 12.48 -8.35 -16.06
CA LEU A 6 11.93 -7.11 -15.52
C LEU A 6 12.34 -6.92 -14.05
N PRO A 7 12.74 -5.70 -13.64
CA PRO A 7 12.90 -5.32 -12.24
C PRO A 7 11.64 -5.60 -11.42
N ILE A 8 11.79 -5.84 -10.11
CA ILE A 8 10.67 -6.21 -9.23
C ILE A 8 9.54 -5.17 -9.29
N GLU A 9 9.90 -3.89 -9.20
CA GLU A 9 8.93 -2.80 -9.13
C GLU A 9 8.10 -2.65 -10.40
N VAL A 10 8.63 -3.04 -11.56
CA VAL A 10 7.92 -3.05 -12.86
C VAL A 10 7.14 -4.35 -13.04
N GLU A 11 7.77 -5.49 -12.74
CA GLU A 11 7.12 -6.80 -12.85
C GLU A 11 5.86 -6.88 -11.98
N LEU A 12 5.89 -6.32 -10.76
CA LEU A 12 4.73 -6.29 -9.88
C LEU A 12 3.56 -5.53 -10.49
N ILE A 13 3.78 -4.44 -11.25
CA ILE A 13 2.67 -3.72 -11.91
C ILE A 13 1.95 -4.63 -12.89
N TYR A 14 2.70 -5.33 -13.74
CA TYR A 14 2.14 -6.25 -14.74
C TYR A 14 1.45 -7.45 -14.11
N GLU A 15 1.97 -7.98 -13.00
CA GLU A 15 1.36 -9.12 -12.33
C GLU A 15 0.12 -8.74 -11.51
N LEU A 16 0.09 -7.53 -10.96
CA LEU A 16 -0.89 -7.14 -9.95
C LEU A 16 -2.17 -6.58 -10.54
N MET A 17 -2.08 -5.64 -11.48
CA MET A 17 -3.22 -4.98 -12.10
C MET A 17 -4.28 -5.98 -12.61
N PRO A 18 -3.94 -7.04 -13.36
CA PRO A 18 -4.94 -8.00 -13.86
C PRO A 18 -5.33 -9.07 -12.83
N CYS A 19 -4.68 -9.15 -11.68
CA CYS A 19 -4.79 -10.31 -10.78
C CYS A 19 -6.23 -10.60 -10.37
N ASN A 20 -6.96 -9.60 -9.84
CA ASN A 20 -8.34 -9.82 -9.41
C ASN A 20 -9.30 -10.05 -10.58
N ALA A 21 -9.06 -9.42 -11.74
CA ALA A 21 -9.87 -9.62 -12.94
C ALA A 21 -9.70 -11.04 -13.52
N MET A 22 -8.47 -11.58 -13.52
CA MET A 22 -8.22 -12.97 -13.92
C MET A 22 -8.90 -13.95 -12.97
N ARG A 23 -8.70 -13.79 -11.65
CA ARG A 23 -9.41 -14.59 -10.63
C ARG A 23 -10.92 -14.36 -10.67
N SER A 24 -11.33 -13.20 -11.18
CA SER A 24 -12.63 -12.59 -11.52
C SER A 24 -13.52 -13.26 -12.57
N ALA A 25 -12.95 -13.39 -13.76
CA ALA A 25 -13.70 -13.60 -14.99
C ALA A 25 -13.19 -14.79 -15.79
N GLN A 26 -11.97 -15.27 -15.50
CA GLN A 26 -11.26 -16.22 -16.36
C GLN A 26 -11.02 -17.58 -15.69
N GLU A 27 -11.25 -17.71 -14.38
CA GLU A 27 -11.07 -18.98 -13.69
C GLU A 27 -12.33 -19.87 -13.70
N PRO A 28 -12.17 -21.20 -13.85
CA PRO A 28 -13.27 -22.14 -13.91
C PRO A 28 -14.10 -22.15 -12.62
N LEU A 29 -15.40 -22.44 -12.79
CA LEU A 29 -16.43 -22.19 -11.78
C LEU A 29 -16.29 -23.00 -10.48
N ARG A 30 -15.54 -24.13 -10.42
CA ARG A 30 -15.51 -24.99 -9.21
C ARG A 30 -14.21 -25.81 -8.99
N PRO A 31 -13.71 -25.85 -7.74
CA PRO A 31 -14.00 -24.88 -6.67
C PRO A 31 -13.40 -23.51 -7.04
N PRO A 32 -14.08 -22.39 -6.71
CA PRO A 32 -13.54 -21.07 -6.97
C PRO A 32 -12.25 -20.86 -6.18
N HIS A 33 -11.29 -20.13 -6.78
CA HIS A 33 -10.06 -19.74 -6.08
C HIS A 33 -10.39 -18.96 -4.80
N PRO A 34 -9.63 -19.12 -3.70
CA PRO A 34 -9.87 -18.41 -2.43
C PRO A 34 -10.09 -16.89 -2.58
N CYS A 35 -9.30 -16.23 -3.43
CA CYS A 35 -9.43 -14.81 -3.77
C CYS A 35 -10.77 -14.41 -4.42
N ALA A 36 -11.60 -15.33 -4.89
CA ALA A 36 -12.97 -15.02 -5.32
C ALA A 36 -13.83 -14.43 -4.17
N TYR A 37 -13.38 -14.58 -2.91
CA TYR A 37 -13.89 -13.84 -1.76
C TYR A 37 -14.10 -12.35 -2.05
N PHE A 38 -13.14 -11.70 -2.72
CA PHE A 38 -13.20 -10.25 -2.91
C PHE A 38 -14.38 -9.76 -3.75
N ARG A 39 -15.00 -10.65 -4.56
CA ARG A 39 -16.23 -10.34 -5.29
C ARG A 39 -17.44 -10.14 -4.38
N ARG A 40 -17.41 -10.69 -3.16
CA ARG A 40 -18.50 -10.53 -2.19
C ARG A 40 -18.65 -9.09 -1.72
N TRP A 41 -17.67 -8.24 -1.97
CA TRP A 41 -17.73 -6.81 -1.71
C TRP A 41 -18.43 -6.01 -2.81
N GLY A 42 -18.87 -6.64 -3.91
CA GLY A 42 -19.66 -6.00 -4.94
C GLY A 42 -18.82 -5.25 -6.00
N SER A 43 -19.46 -4.30 -6.68
CA SER A 43 -18.87 -3.44 -7.70
C SER A 43 -18.96 -1.98 -7.28
N TYR A 44 -18.03 -1.16 -7.77
CA TYR A 44 -17.88 0.24 -7.39
C TYR A 44 -17.74 1.12 -8.61
N HIS A 45 -18.17 2.38 -8.47
CA HIS A 45 -17.99 3.40 -9.49
C HIS A 45 -16.50 3.58 -9.80
N SER A 46 -16.16 3.46 -11.08
CA SER A 46 -14.79 3.44 -11.55
C SER A 46 -14.53 4.51 -12.59
N TYR A 47 -13.25 4.90 -12.68
CA TYR A 47 -12.77 5.83 -13.68
C TYR A 47 -11.50 5.33 -14.36
N ASP A 48 -11.27 5.88 -15.54
CA ASP A 48 -10.01 5.81 -16.26
C ASP A 48 -9.62 7.26 -16.63
N TYR A 49 -8.34 7.52 -16.92
CA TYR A 49 -7.96 8.81 -17.46
C TYR A 49 -8.42 8.95 -18.91
N VAL A 50 -8.61 10.19 -19.35
CA VAL A 50 -9.05 10.48 -20.72
C VAL A 50 -7.96 10.16 -21.74
N GLU A 51 -6.70 10.39 -21.38
CA GLU A 51 -5.54 10.12 -22.23
C GLU A 51 -5.10 8.65 -22.09
N ASP A 52 -4.81 7.96 -23.20
CA ASP A 52 -4.34 6.57 -23.22
C ASP A 52 -2.83 6.44 -22.88
N SER A 53 -2.33 7.30 -21.99
CA SER A 53 -0.94 7.36 -21.56
C SER A 53 -0.86 7.88 -20.12
N PRO A 54 0.25 7.64 -19.37
CA PRO A 54 0.37 8.17 -18.02
C PRO A 54 0.30 9.70 -18.08
N PRO A 55 -0.44 10.36 -17.17
CA PRO A 55 -0.51 11.81 -17.16
C PRO A 55 0.88 12.45 -17.04
N PRO A 56 1.15 13.57 -17.76
CA PRO A 56 2.47 14.19 -17.78
C PRO A 56 2.85 14.82 -16.44
N ASP A 57 1.86 15.20 -15.64
CA ASP A 57 2.04 15.91 -14.38
C ASP A 57 1.94 14.96 -13.17
N PRO A 58 2.72 15.22 -12.10
CA PRO A 58 2.56 14.55 -10.81
C PRO A 58 1.16 14.73 -10.21
N GLY A 59 0.71 13.74 -9.43
CA GLY A 59 -0.58 13.77 -8.73
C GLY A 59 -1.57 12.76 -9.30
N ILE A 60 -2.76 12.67 -8.70
CA ILE A 60 -3.80 11.70 -9.09
C ILE A 60 -5.06 12.33 -9.66
N VAL A 61 -5.19 13.67 -9.60
CA VAL A 61 -6.33 14.40 -10.17
C VAL A 61 -5.98 14.81 -11.58
N HIS A 62 -6.55 14.10 -12.55
CA HIS A 62 -6.40 14.36 -13.98
C HIS A 62 -7.75 14.26 -14.68
N PRO A 63 -7.90 14.78 -15.91
CA PRO A 63 -9.10 14.57 -16.69
C PRO A 63 -9.45 13.09 -16.78
N ALA A 64 -10.65 12.73 -16.34
CA ALA A 64 -11.10 11.35 -16.22
C ALA A 64 -12.45 11.11 -16.91
N LYS A 65 -12.63 9.86 -17.34
CA LYS A 65 -13.87 9.32 -17.90
C LYS A 65 -14.44 8.30 -16.93
N TYR A 66 -15.74 8.36 -16.73
CA TYR A 66 -16.49 7.37 -15.97
C TYR A 66 -16.67 6.10 -16.81
N VAL A 67 -16.19 4.98 -16.28
CA VAL A 67 -16.18 3.68 -16.98
C VAL A 67 -17.20 2.69 -16.42
N GLY A 68 -18.18 3.19 -15.66
CA GLY A 68 -19.25 2.38 -15.08
C GLY A 68 -18.87 1.82 -13.71
N ARG A 69 -19.41 0.64 -13.39
CA ARG A 69 -19.04 -0.10 -12.17
C ARG A 69 -18.16 -1.29 -12.47
N ALA A 70 -17.15 -1.51 -11.64
CA ALA A 70 -16.32 -2.71 -11.72
C ALA A 70 -15.93 -3.26 -10.34
N PRO A 71 -15.53 -4.54 -10.27
CA PRO A 71 -14.76 -5.03 -9.13
C PRO A 71 -13.48 -4.20 -8.96
N LEU A 72 -13.06 -4.04 -7.72
CA LEU A 72 -11.88 -3.24 -7.40
C LEU A 72 -10.59 -3.89 -7.92
N VAL A 73 -9.69 -3.05 -8.43
CA VAL A 73 -8.34 -3.46 -8.77
C VAL A 73 -7.50 -3.66 -7.50
N PRO A 74 -6.59 -4.65 -7.46
CA PRO A 74 -5.63 -4.75 -6.37
C PRO A 74 -4.73 -3.51 -6.32
N GLU A 75 -4.28 -3.13 -5.14
CA GLU A 75 -3.46 -1.94 -4.94
C GLU A 75 -1.97 -2.28 -4.90
N ALA A 76 -1.16 -1.59 -5.70
CA ALA A 76 0.29 -1.59 -5.53
C ALA A 76 0.69 -0.73 -4.31
N LEU A 77 1.96 -0.82 -3.89
CA LEU A 77 2.53 0.12 -2.93
C LEU A 77 2.21 1.56 -3.38
N SER A 78 1.87 2.44 -2.44
CA SER A 78 1.60 3.84 -2.73
C SER A 78 2.81 4.69 -2.40
N GLY A 79 3.19 5.56 -3.33
CA GLY A 79 4.35 6.44 -3.19
C GLY A 79 5.66 5.91 -3.77
N CYS A 80 6.73 6.65 -3.52
CA CYS A 80 8.08 6.32 -3.94
C CYS A 80 8.51 4.95 -3.39
N ARG A 81 8.92 4.05 -4.29
CA ARG A 81 9.44 2.72 -3.95
C ARG A 81 10.71 2.76 -3.10
N LYS A 82 11.39 3.91 -3.05
CA LYS A 82 12.58 4.12 -2.23
C LYS A 82 12.29 5.11 -1.10
N ALA A 83 11.06 5.23 -0.64
CA ALA A 83 10.78 5.91 0.61
C ALA A 83 11.50 5.21 1.78
N PRO A 84 12.25 5.92 2.64
CA PRO A 84 12.93 5.30 3.77
C PRO A 84 11.98 4.89 4.89
N ILE A 85 10.75 5.39 4.89
CA ILE A 85 9.67 4.94 5.78
C ILE A 85 8.63 4.20 4.94
N MET A 86 8.18 3.04 5.44
CA MET A 86 7.08 2.29 4.84
C MET A 86 6.06 1.95 5.93
N ALA A 87 4.80 2.33 5.73
CA ALA A 87 3.70 1.83 6.53
C ALA A 87 3.13 0.55 5.90
N VAL A 88 2.72 -0.40 6.75
CA VAL A 88 2.13 -1.67 6.35
C VAL A 88 0.78 -1.87 7.01
N GLY A 89 -0.21 -2.28 6.21
CA GLY A 89 -1.51 -2.79 6.66
C GLY A 89 -1.75 -4.22 6.19
N ILE A 90 -2.89 -4.80 6.56
CA ILE A 90 -3.30 -6.14 6.07
C ILE A 90 -3.77 -6.06 4.63
N ASN A 91 -4.78 -5.24 4.34
CA ASN A 91 -5.36 -5.08 3.00
C ASN A 91 -5.88 -3.64 2.82
N PRO A 92 -6.07 -3.18 1.57
CA PRO A 92 -6.62 -1.85 1.36
C PRO A 92 -8.06 -1.71 1.83
N ASN A 93 -8.34 -0.59 2.49
CA ASN A 93 -9.69 -0.21 2.88
C ASN A 93 -10.54 0.19 1.67
N LEU A 94 -11.86 0.05 1.83
CA LEU A 94 -12.90 0.25 0.84
C LEU A 94 -13.91 1.33 1.32
N PRO A 95 -13.58 2.63 1.21
CA PRO A 95 -14.39 3.72 1.78
C PRO A 95 -15.86 3.70 1.33
N ALA A 96 -16.09 3.45 0.03
CA ALA A 96 -17.42 3.44 -0.56
C ALA A 96 -18.27 2.25 -0.11
N TRP A 97 -17.80 1.36 0.77
CA TRP A 97 -18.69 0.44 1.50
C TRP A 97 -19.67 1.21 2.39
N TRP A 98 -19.22 2.31 2.99
CA TRP A 98 -19.99 3.14 3.91
C TRP A 98 -20.84 4.16 3.15
N SER A 99 -22.08 4.36 3.59
CA SER A 99 -23.05 5.24 2.93
C SER A 99 -22.59 6.70 2.79
N ALA A 100 -21.81 7.20 3.77
CA ALA A 100 -21.28 8.56 3.77
C ALA A 100 -20.24 8.82 2.66
N LYS A 101 -19.68 7.76 2.06
CA LYS A 101 -18.58 7.84 1.09
C LYS A 101 -18.93 7.14 -0.23
N ARG A 102 -20.21 6.98 -0.57
CA ARG A 102 -20.66 6.33 -1.84
C ARG A 102 -20.12 7.02 -3.08
N GLN A 103 -19.89 8.33 -3.01
CA GLN A 103 -19.30 9.11 -4.08
C GLN A 103 -17.81 8.79 -4.38
N SER A 104 -17.15 7.92 -3.60
CA SER A 104 -15.74 7.56 -3.87
C SER A 104 -15.62 6.84 -5.21
N LEU A 105 -14.55 7.15 -5.94
CA LEU A 105 -14.32 6.67 -7.29
C LEU A 105 -13.00 5.91 -7.38
N TYR A 106 -13.01 4.74 -8.00
CA TYR A 106 -11.87 3.81 -7.99
C TYR A 106 -11.19 3.72 -9.35
N PRO A 107 -9.85 3.59 -9.40
CA PRO A 107 -9.15 3.43 -10.67
C PRO A 107 -9.51 2.10 -11.33
N LEU A 108 -9.83 2.14 -12.62
CA LEU A 108 -9.95 1.00 -13.52
C LEU A 108 -9.30 1.38 -14.85
N PHE A 109 -7.96 1.37 -14.85
CA PHE A 109 -7.16 1.74 -16.01
C PHE A 109 -7.03 0.56 -16.98
N ASP A 110 -7.16 0.85 -18.27
CA ASP A 110 -6.83 -0.10 -19.33
C ASP A 110 -5.31 -0.19 -19.55
N ASP A 111 -4.56 0.86 -19.18
CA ASP A 111 -3.11 0.95 -19.36
C ASP A 111 -2.32 0.79 -18.04
N TYR A 112 -1.26 -0.02 -18.11
CA TYR A 112 -0.39 -0.31 -16.96
C TYR A 112 0.43 0.90 -16.50
N GLN A 113 0.72 1.86 -17.38
CA GLN A 113 1.47 3.06 -17.04
C GLN A 113 0.60 4.05 -16.27
N GLN A 114 -0.68 4.21 -16.62
CA GLN A 114 -1.64 4.96 -15.81
C GLN A 114 -1.80 4.34 -14.41
N TYR A 115 -1.93 3.00 -14.33
CA TYR A 115 -1.97 2.29 -13.06
C TYR A 115 -0.70 2.54 -12.23
N ALA A 116 0.49 2.43 -12.83
CA ALA A 116 1.74 2.70 -12.15
C ALA A 116 1.87 4.18 -11.71
N HIS A 117 1.43 5.12 -12.54
CA HIS A 117 1.42 6.55 -12.26
C HIS A 117 0.54 6.87 -11.05
N TYR A 118 -0.72 6.37 -11.05
CA TYR A 118 -1.64 6.55 -9.93
C TYR A 118 -1.03 6.08 -8.61
N PHE A 119 -0.51 4.85 -8.53
CA PHE A 119 0.10 4.35 -7.30
C PHE A 119 1.47 4.97 -6.98
N ARG A 120 2.17 5.57 -7.95
CA ARG A 120 3.39 6.36 -7.67
C ARG A 120 3.06 7.68 -6.98
N TYR A 121 1.97 8.33 -7.36
CA TYR A 121 1.61 9.66 -6.87
C TYR A 121 0.48 9.71 -5.84
N ARG A 122 -0.20 8.58 -5.58
CA ARG A 122 -1.16 8.50 -4.48
C ARG A 122 -0.45 8.72 -3.13
N ALA A 123 -0.84 9.79 -2.46
CA ALA A 123 -0.24 10.26 -1.20
C ALA A 123 -1.25 10.17 -0.06
N VAL A 124 -1.88 11.28 0.33
CA VAL A 124 -2.81 11.32 1.47
C VAL A 124 -4.27 11.14 1.09
N ASP A 125 -4.58 11.24 -0.20
CA ASP A 125 -5.95 11.30 -0.71
C ASP A 125 -6.31 10.09 -1.57
N LYS A 126 -7.62 9.81 -1.62
CA LYS A 126 -8.27 9.03 -2.69
C LYS A 126 -9.08 9.99 -3.56
N LEU A 127 -9.80 9.48 -4.55
CA LEU A 127 -10.64 10.28 -5.43
C LEU A 127 -12.11 10.04 -5.17
N GLU A 128 -12.90 11.10 -5.28
CA GLU A 128 -14.35 11.05 -5.27
C GLU A 128 -14.95 11.97 -6.31
N VAL A 129 -16.24 11.76 -6.61
CA VAL A 129 -17.03 12.68 -7.41
C VAL A 129 -17.57 13.77 -6.47
N PRO A 130 -17.41 15.07 -6.81
CA PRO A 130 -18.01 16.15 -6.03
C PRO A 130 -19.47 15.89 -5.72
N ARG A 131 -19.87 16.13 -4.47
CA ARG A 131 -21.20 15.73 -3.96
C ARG A 131 -22.35 16.20 -4.84
N ALA A 132 -22.31 17.45 -5.29
CA ALA A 132 -23.34 18.03 -6.15
C ALA A 132 -23.41 17.34 -7.53
N ASP A 133 -22.27 16.97 -8.10
CA ASP A 133 -22.20 16.24 -9.36
C ASP A 133 -22.66 14.78 -9.18
N TYR A 134 -22.25 14.11 -8.10
CA TYR A 134 -22.71 12.77 -7.75
C TYR A 134 -24.24 12.71 -7.65
N GLU A 135 -24.87 13.63 -6.91
CA GLU A 135 -26.34 13.70 -6.79
C GLU A 135 -27.01 14.07 -8.12
N ARG A 136 -26.42 14.99 -8.89
CA ARG A 136 -26.92 15.36 -10.24
C ARG A 136 -26.90 14.18 -11.20
N PHE A 137 -25.88 13.32 -11.13
CA PHE A 137 -25.80 12.09 -11.93
C PHE A 137 -26.67 10.94 -11.36
N GLY A 138 -27.51 11.24 -10.38
CA GLY A 138 -28.48 10.32 -9.80
C GLY A 138 -27.98 9.55 -8.59
N GLY A 139 -26.77 9.80 -8.09
CA GLY A 139 -26.22 9.15 -6.91
C GLY A 139 -27.09 9.35 -5.67
N GLY A 140 -27.25 8.31 -4.85
CA GLY A 140 -28.19 8.32 -3.73
C GLY A 140 -28.20 7.03 -2.91
N ALA A 141 -29.27 6.80 -2.15
CA ALA A 141 -29.40 5.64 -1.25
C ALA A 141 -29.44 4.29 -1.98
N GLN A 142 -29.82 4.28 -3.26
CA GLN A 142 -29.82 3.09 -4.12
C GLN A 142 -28.41 2.67 -4.55
N ASP A 143 -27.43 3.58 -4.50
CA ASP A 143 -26.04 3.26 -4.79
C ASP A 143 -25.45 2.44 -3.64
N THR A 144 -25.56 1.13 -3.77
CA THR A 144 -24.98 0.14 -2.87
C THR A 144 -23.96 -0.70 -3.65
N PRO A 145 -23.02 -1.39 -2.98
CA PRO A 145 -22.00 -2.18 -3.68
C PRO A 145 -22.61 -3.32 -4.50
N TYR A 146 -23.85 -3.71 -4.18
CA TYR A 146 -24.61 -4.77 -4.84
C TYR A 146 -25.58 -4.27 -5.89
N SER A 147 -25.67 -2.95 -6.08
CA SER A 147 -26.51 -2.35 -7.11
C SER A 147 -25.84 -2.43 -8.49
N ASP A 148 -26.65 -2.52 -9.54
CA ASP A 148 -26.28 -2.33 -10.94
C ASP A 148 -26.41 -0.86 -11.39
N PHE A 149 -26.78 0.05 -10.48
CA PHE A 149 -26.93 1.47 -10.75
C PHE A 149 -25.59 2.12 -11.17
N GLU A 150 -25.56 2.67 -12.38
CA GLU A 150 -24.49 3.53 -12.88
C GLU A 150 -24.87 5.00 -12.77
N LEU A 151 -23.87 5.86 -12.53
CA LEU A 151 -24.04 7.31 -12.60
C LEU A 151 -24.41 7.72 -14.03
N GLN A 152 -25.42 8.57 -14.17
CA GLN A 152 -25.88 9.11 -15.45
C GLN A 152 -24.99 10.28 -15.90
N VAL A 153 -23.70 9.99 -16.05
CA VAL A 153 -22.73 10.95 -16.56
C VAL A 153 -22.97 11.16 -18.06
N PRO A 154 -23.28 12.38 -18.52
CA PRO A 154 -23.56 12.62 -19.94
C PRO A 154 -22.30 12.42 -20.78
N GLU A 155 -22.49 11.93 -22.00
CA GLU A 155 -21.43 11.87 -23.00
C GLU A 155 -21.14 13.29 -23.53
N ASP A 156 -19.86 13.59 -23.73
CA ASP A 156 -19.43 14.78 -24.46
C ASP A 156 -19.46 14.57 -25.99
N GLU A 157 -19.01 15.57 -26.75
CA GLU A 157 -18.96 15.51 -28.22
C GLU A 157 -18.09 14.37 -28.78
N SER A 158 -17.18 13.82 -27.96
CA SER A 158 -16.32 12.68 -28.31
C SER A 158 -16.91 11.32 -27.89
N GLY A 159 -18.09 11.31 -27.25
CA GLY A 159 -18.70 10.11 -26.68
C GLY A 159 -18.12 9.74 -25.30
N ALA A 160 -17.27 10.59 -24.70
CA ALA A 160 -16.66 10.31 -23.41
C ALA A 160 -17.56 10.80 -22.26
N ARG A 161 -17.83 9.93 -21.29
CA ARG A 161 -18.54 10.27 -20.04
C ARG A 161 -17.60 10.97 -19.06
N ARG A 162 -17.29 12.26 -19.26
CA ARG A 162 -16.36 13.00 -18.39
C ARG A 162 -16.90 13.17 -16.98
N VAL A 163 -16.09 12.81 -15.98
CA VAL A 163 -16.47 12.90 -14.57
C VAL A 163 -15.51 13.83 -13.83
N PRO A 164 -16.02 14.81 -13.05
CA PRO A 164 -15.17 15.63 -12.22
C PRO A 164 -14.62 14.80 -11.05
N LEU A 165 -13.36 15.04 -10.71
CA LEU A 165 -12.67 14.39 -9.60
C LEU A 165 -12.27 15.44 -8.58
N GLU A 166 -12.47 15.10 -7.30
CA GLU A 166 -11.90 15.83 -6.18
C GLU A 166 -11.12 14.90 -5.26
N LEU A 167 -10.20 15.49 -4.49
CA LEU A 167 -9.42 14.76 -3.50
C LEU A 167 -10.32 14.46 -2.31
N GLN A 168 -10.30 13.19 -1.88
CA GLN A 168 -10.92 12.70 -0.68
C GLN A 168 -9.82 12.40 0.36
N PRO A 169 -9.58 13.28 1.33
CA PRO A 169 -8.56 13.05 2.34
C PRO A 169 -8.81 11.79 3.14
N GLN A 170 -7.74 11.06 3.44
CA GLN A 170 -7.79 9.85 4.25
C GLN A 170 -7.07 10.11 5.57
N LYS A 171 -7.84 10.16 6.66
CA LYS A 171 -7.34 10.43 8.03
C LYS A 171 -6.06 9.66 8.38
N MET A 172 -6.01 8.37 8.04
CA MET A 172 -4.82 7.54 8.27
C MET A 172 -3.55 8.12 7.63
N TYR A 173 -3.65 8.59 6.39
CA TYR A 173 -2.49 9.08 5.63
C TYR A 173 -2.18 10.55 5.95
N GLU A 174 -3.17 11.36 6.30
CA GLU A 174 -2.95 12.69 6.87
C GLU A 174 -2.20 12.61 8.21
N THR A 175 -2.55 11.63 9.05
CA THR A 175 -1.80 11.38 10.28
C THR A 175 -0.35 10.96 9.99
N TYR A 176 -0.09 10.19 8.93
CA TYR A 176 1.29 9.90 8.49
C TYR A 176 2.05 11.18 8.12
N GLN A 177 1.40 12.10 7.40
CA GLN A 177 1.99 13.40 7.10
C GLN A 177 2.31 14.16 8.40
N GLY A 178 1.37 14.19 9.35
CA GLY A 178 1.60 14.82 10.66
C GLY A 178 2.73 14.19 11.48
N LEU A 179 3.08 12.92 11.26
CA LEU A 179 4.28 12.32 11.86
C LEU A 179 5.57 12.84 11.20
N LEU A 180 5.59 12.99 9.86
CA LEU A 180 6.73 13.56 9.14
C LEU A 180 6.97 15.03 9.53
N ASP A 181 5.91 15.80 9.63
CA ASP A 181 5.96 17.22 10.00
C ASP A 181 6.54 17.39 11.41
N ALA A 182 6.07 16.60 12.37
CA ALA A 182 6.59 16.60 13.74
C ALA A 182 8.08 16.23 13.79
N VAL A 183 8.51 15.23 13.01
CA VAL A 183 9.93 14.86 12.95
C VAL A 183 10.77 15.99 12.37
N ALA A 184 10.32 16.64 11.30
CA ALA A 184 11.06 17.72 10.66
C ALA A 184 11.17 18.95 11.57
N GLU A 185 10.09 19.30 12.28
CA GLU A 185 10.06 20.38 13.26
C GLU A 185 11.06 20.13 14.39
N GLU A 186 10.98 18.98 15.05
CA GLU A 186 11.84 18.62 16.19
C GLU A 186 13.32 18.44 15.80
N MET A 187 13.59 17.99 14.58
CA MET A 187 14.97 17.92 14.04
C MET A 187 15.49 19.27 13.54
N GLY A 188 14.66 20.32 13.50
CA GLY A 188 15.02 21.63 12.99
C GLY A 188 15.37 21.65 11.51
N TRP A 189 14.79 20.73 10.72
CA TRP A 189 15.05 20.59 9.28
C TRP A 189 14.38 21.70 8.47
N ARG A 190 14.95 22.90 8.50
CA ARG A 190 14.44 24.07 7.76
C ARG A 190 14.42 23.81 6.24
N GLY A 191 13.30 24.15 5.61
CA GLY A 191 13.13 24.00 4.16
C GLY A 191 12.95 22.55 3.70
N HIS A 192 12.62 21.63 4.61
CA HIS A 192 12.25 20.27 4.24
C HIS A 192 11.03 20.28 3.29
N LYS A 193 10.91 19.20 2.51
CA LYS A 193 9.78 18.89 1.64
C LYS A 193 9.16 17.55 2.01
N LEU A 194 9.38 17.10 3.25
CA LEU A 194 8.96 15.76 3.70
C LEU A 194 7.48 15.54 3.41
N ARG A 195 7.17 14.48 2.65
CA ARG A 195 5.78 14.18 2.33
C ARG A 195 5.48 12.70 2.20
N VAL A 196 4.27 12.31 2.58
CA VAL A 196 3.70 11.02 2.22
C VAL A 196 3.69 10.91 0.70
N GLY A 197 4.01 9.72 0.18
CA GLY A 197 4.23 9.51 -1.25
C GLY A 197 5.68 9.70 -1.69
N GLU A 198 6.55 10.33 -0.89
CA GLU A 198 7.98 10.44 -1.19
C GLU A 198 8.85 9.88 -0.07
N ASP A 199 8.63 10.34 1.15
CA ASP A 199 9.45 10.00 2.33
C ASP A 199 8.83 8.87 3.15
N LEU A 200 7.52 8.72 3.02
CA LEU A 200 6.74 7.63 3.57
C LEU A 200 5.90 7.02 2.46
N SER A 201 6.17 5.75 2.16
CA SER A 201 5.32 4.91 1.30
C SER A 201 4.39 4.07 2.17
N TYR A 202 3.32 3.54 1.60
CA TYR A 202 2.43 2.63 2.34
C TYR A 202 1.86 1.55 1.43
N GLY A 203 1.75 0.34 1.97
CA GLY A 203 1.29 -0.82 1.25
C GLY A 203 0.66 -1.85 2.18
N ASN A 204 0.18 -2.94 1.60
CA ASN A 204 -0.55 -3.96 2.33
C ASN A 204 0.08 -5.33 2.16
N MET A 205 -0.10 -6.22 3.12
CA MET A 205 0.36 -7.61 3.03
C MET A 205 -0.44 -8.41 1.97
N VAL A 206 -1.72 -8.07 1.80
CA VAL A 206 -2.65 -8.55 0.78
C VAL A 206 -3.07 -7.38 -0.10
N ALA A 207 -3.01 -7.55 -1.41
CA ALA A 207 -3.20 -6.43 -2.34
C ALA A 207 -4.68 -6.09 -2.64
N CYS A 208 -5.59 -7.07 -2.50
CA CYS A 208 -6.98 -6.88 -2.87
C CYS A 208 -7.76 -6.17 -1.75
N PRO A 209 -8.58 -5.16 -2.07
CA PRO A 209 -9.34 -4.41 -1.09
C PRO A 209 -10.54 -5.18 -0.50
N SER A 210 -10.86 -4.89 0.75
CA SER A 210 -12.10 -5.27 1.44
C SER A 210 -12.41 -4.23 2.52
N ALA A 211 -13.68 -4.10 2.92
CA ALA A 211 -14.04 -3.13 3.97
C ALA A 211 -13.60 -3.59 5.37
N LYS A 212 -13.52 -4.90 5.58
CA LYS A 212 -12.91 -5.53 6.76
C LYS A 212 -12.13 -6.79 6.39
N TRP A 213 -11.13 -7.13 7.18
CA TRP A 213 -10.43 -8.42 7.15
C TRP A 213 -10.88 -9.28 8.32
N THR A 214 -11.90 -10.09 8.10
CA THR A 214 -12.45 -10.93 9.18
C THR A 214 -12.98 -12.27 8.68
N THR A 215 -12.73 -13.31 9.47
CA THR A 215 -13.33 -14.65 9.33
C THR A 215 -14.63 -14.80 10.10
N ARG A 216 -15.01 -13.80 10.90
CA ARG A 216 -16.17 -13.83 11.79
C ARG A 216 -17.24 -12.88 11.28
N ALA A 217 -18.49 -13.31 11.36
CA ALA A 217 -19.60 -12.39 11.11
C ALA A 217 -19.61 -11.30 12.20
N SER A 218 -19.80 -10.05 11.81
CA SER A 218 -19.97 -8.95 12.76
C SER A 218 -21.40 -8.98 13.31
N PRO A 219 -21.60 -9.00 14.64
CA PRO A 219 -22.93 -8.86 15.23
C PRO A 219 -23.55 -7.48 14.93
N GLU A 220 -22.72 -6.45 14.74
CA GLU A 220 -23.16 -5.06 14.52
C GLU A 220 -23.48 -4.75 13.06
N ASP A 221 -22.86 -5.46 12.12
CA ASP A 221 -23.13 -5.32 10.69
C ASP A 221 -23.21 -6.72 10.04
N PRO A 222 -24.40 -7.35 10.05
CA PRO A 222 -24.60 -8.67 9.48
C PRO A 222 -24.50 -8.70 7.94
N THR A 223 -24.39 -7.54 7.29
CA THR A 223 -24.25 -7.44 5.83
C THR A 223 -22.80 -7.56 5.38
N LEU A 224 -21.83 -7.42 6.29
CA LEU A 224 -20.41 -7.66 6.00
C LEU A 224 -20.19 -9.14 5.63
N PRO A 225 -19.64 -9.46 4.45
CA PRO A 225 -19.34 -10.83 4.09
C PRO A 225 -18.04 -11.30 4.77
N PRO A 226 -18.09 -12.19 5.79
CA PRO A 226 -16.87 -12.76 6.33
C PRO A 226 -16.23 -13.73 5.32
N MET A 227 -14.91 -13.88 5.41
CA MET A 227 -14.21 -14.96 4.72
C MET A 227 -14.29 -16.25 5.54
N THR A 228 -14.22 -17.42 4.91
CA THR A 228 -13.94 -18.64 5.67
C THR A 228 -12.47 -18.70 6.04
N VAL A 229 -12.10 -19.48 7.06
CA VAL A 229 -10.69 -19.73 7.42
C VAL A 229 -9.90 -20.26 6.20
N ALA A 230 -10.48 -21.18 5.43
CA ALA A 230 -9.87 -21.69 4.20
C ALA A 230 -9.69 -20.61 3.13
N GLN A 231 -10.61 -19.64 3.03
CA GLN A 231 -10.46 -18.49 2.14
C GLN A 231 -9.32 -17.59 2.59
N ARG A 232 -9.26 -17.23 3.88
CA ARG A 232 -8.14 -16.45 4.46
C ARG A 232 -6.80 -17.11 4.14
N ASP A 233 -6.68 -18.38 4.51
CA ASP A 233 -5.42 -19.13 4.37
C ASP A 233 -5.01 -19.27 2.90
N GLY A 234 -5.99 -19.50 2.00
CA GLY A 234 -5.75 -19.56 0.57
C GLY A 234 -5.36 -18.21 -0.06
N ILE A 235 -5.99 -17.11 0.37
CA ILE A 235 -5.65 -15.74 -0.08
C ILE A 235 -4.22 -15.39 0.33
N VAL A 236 -3.85 -15.68 1.58
CA VAL A 236 -2.51 -15.42 2.10
C VAL A 236 -1.47 -16.30 1.39
N SER A 237 -1.77 -17.59 1.21
CA SER A 237 -0.90 -18.52 0.49
C SER A 237 -0.63 -18.03 -0.93
N GLU A 238 -1.65 -17.55 -1.64
CA GLU A 238 -1.50 -17.00 -2.98
C GLU A 238 -0.73 -15.67 -2.99
N CYS A 239 -1.24 -14.66 -2.27
CA CYS A 239 -0.78 -13.28 -2.40
C CYS A 239 0.56 -13.06 -1.69
N PHE A 240 0.66 -13.49 -0.44
CA PHE A 240 1.84 -13.26 0.40
C PHE A 240 2.94 -14.29 0.18
N ARG A 241 2.60 -15.58 0.01
CA ARG A 241 3.61 -16.67 -0.06
C ARG A 241 4.05 -16.99 -1.49
N GLU A 242 3.10 -17.27 -2.38
CA GLU A 242 3.38 -17.74 -3.73
C GLU A 242 3.83 -16.59 -4.63
N ARG A 243 3.01 -15.54 -4.74
CA ARG A 243 3.33 -14.32 -5.51
C ARG A 243 4.34 -13.43 -4.82
N ARG A 244 4.45 -13.54 -3.49
CA ARG A 244 5.39 -12.79 -2.67
C ARG A 244 5.18 -11.29 -2.81
N TYR A 245 3.93 -10.88 -3.00
CA TYR A 245 3.57 -9.51 -3.36
C TYR A 245 4.18 -8.50 -2.39
N PHE A 246 3.86 -8.60 -1.11
CA PHE A 246 4.38 -7.68 -0.10
C PHE A 246 5.89 -7.82 0.10
N LEU A 247 6.41 -9.05 0.20
CA LEU A 247 7.85 -9.27 0.42
C LEU A 247 8.69 -8.70 -0.72
N ARG A 248 8.25 -8.82 -1.96
CA ARG A 248 8.93 -8.22 -3.11
C ARG A 248 8.96 -6.70 -3.01
N GLN A 249 7.87 -6.06 -2.58
CA GLN A 249 7.85 -4.62 -2.34
C GLN A 249 8.76 -4.23 -1.19
N LEU A 250 8.73 -4.95 -0.07
CA LEU A 250 9.58 -4.71 1.10
C LEU A 250 11.07 -4.79 0.76
N PHE A 251 11.50 -5.88 0.10
CA PHE A 251 12.91 -6.10 -0.24
C PHE A 251 13.40 -5.29 -1.44
N GLN A 252 12.52 -4.80 -2.31
CA GLN A 252 12.88 -3.80 -3.31
C GLN A 252 13.02 -2.40 -2.67
N SER A 253 12.16 -2.10 -1.69
CA SER A 253 12.13 -0.79 -1.03
C SER A 253 13.22 -0.62 0.03
N LEU A 254 13.56 -1.68 0.77
CA LEU A 254 14.52 -1.67 1.88
C LEU A 254 14.36 -0.46 2.83
N PRO A 255 13.14 -0.20 3.35
CA PRO A 255 12.91 0.96 4.19
C PRO A 255 13.76 0.89 5.47
N SER A 256 14.18 2.05 5.97
CA SER A 256 14.88 2.17 7.27
C SER A 256 13.91 2.06 8.45
N VAL A 257 12.63 2.37 8.24
CA VAL A 257 11.57 2.24 9.24
C VAL A 257 10.34 1.58 8.65
N LEU A 258 9.79 0.61 9.36
CA LEU A 258 8.47 0.02 9.11
C LEU A 258 7.48 0.49 10.18
N LEU A 259 6.36 1.08 9.75
CA LEU A 259 5.25 1.46 10.62
C LEU A 259 4.15 0.41 10.50
N CYS A 260 3.72 -0.17 11.62
CA CYS A 260 2.69 -1.20 11.68
C CYS A 260 1.61 -0.80 12.69
N PHE A 261 0.48 -0.30 12.19
CA PHE A 261 -0.55 0.34 13.02
C PHE A 261 -1.81 -0.52 13.09
N SER A 262 -1.80 -1.50 13.98
CA SER A 262 -2.90 -2.39 14.37
C SER A 262 -2.33 -3.66 15.00
N GLN A 263 -3.03 -4.24 15.98
CA GLN A 263 -2.66 -5.53 16.57
C GLN A 263 -2.75 -6.67 15.54
N SER A 264 -3.77 -6.68 14.67
CA SER A 264 -3.95 -7.74 13.66
C SER A 264 -2.81 -7.73 12.64
N THR A 265 -2.42 -6.53 12.17
CA THR A 265 -1.29 -6.37 11.26
C THR A 265 0.03 -6.74 11.96
N ALA A 266 0.20 -6.36 13.23
CA ALA A 266 1.37 -6.71 14.01
C ALA A 266 1.54 -8.23 14.15
N ASN A 267 0.46 -8.96 14.46
CA ASN A 267 0.48 -10.42 14.60
C ASN A 267 0.95 -11.11 13.31
N ALA A 268 0.39 -10.70 12.17
CA ALA A 268 0.78 -11.23 10.86
C ALA A 268 2.25 -10.90 10.55
N LEU A 269 2.64 -9.63 10.68
CA LEU A 269 4.00 -9.19 10.37
C LEU A 269 5.06 -9.86 11.25
N ILE A 270 4.80 -9.97 12.56
CA ILE A 270 5.71 -10.61 13.51
C ILE A 270 5.88 -12.09 13.16
N SER A 271 4.78 -12.78 12.86
CA SER A 271 4.83 -14.19 12.49
C SER A 271 5.56 -14.43 11.17
N GLU A 272 5.28 -13.58 10.17
CA GLU A 272 5.82 -13.70 8.82
C GLU A 272 7.31 -13.36 8.73
N LEU A 273 7.75 -12.37 9.49
CA LEU A 273 9.12 -11.87 9.48
C LEU A 273 9.93 -12.34 10.70
N LYS A 274 9.45 -13.37 11.42
CA LYS A 274 10.04 -13.82 12.69
C LYS A 274 11.56 -14.00 12.64
N SER A 275 12.06 -14.60 11.56
CA SER A 275 13.48 -14.89 11.37
C SER A 275 14.36 -13.67 11.11
N LEU A 276 13.75 -12.54 10.79
CA LEU A 276 14.46 -11.29 10.51
C LEU A 276 14.62 -10.44 11.76
N PHE A 277 13.87 -10.67 12.85
CA PHE A 277 14.02 -9.90 14.07
C PHE A 277 15.35 -10.20 14.77
N VAL A 278 16.19 -9.17 14.88
CA VAL A 278 17.50 -9.24 15.53
C VAL A 278 17.55 -8.49 16.87
N LYS A 279 16.53 -7.67 17.15
CA LYS A 279 16.38 -6.93 18.42
C LYS A 279 14.92 -6.86 18.83
N GLY A 280 14.67 -6.93 20.14
CA GLY A 280 13.34 -6.78 20.74
C GLY A 280 12.49 -8.07 20.79
N ASN A 281 12.79 -9.08 19.96
CA ASN A 281 12.15 -10.40 19.94
C ASN A 281 10.61 -10.36 20.14
N PRO A 282 9.88 -9.61 19.29
CA PRO A 282 8.43 -9.50 19.42
C PRO A 282 7.75 -10.87 19.23
N GLN A 283 6.65 -11.11 19.94
CA GLN A 283 5.84 -12.32 19.77
C GLN A 283 4.47 -12.00 19.17
N PRO A 284 3.89 -12.89 18.32
CA PRO A 284 2.50 -12.75 17.89
C PRO A 284 1.56 -12.73 19.11
N GLY A 285 0.54 -11.88 19.08
CA GLY A 285 -0.40 -11.69 20.18
C GLY A 285 0.13 -10.85 21.35
N GLU A 286 1.38 -10.38 21.28
CA GLU A 286 1.91 -9.46 22.27
C GLU A 286 1.19 -8.10 22.18
N PRO A 287 0.72 -7.51 23.31
CA PRO A 287 0.03 -6.23 23.30
C PRO A 287 0.89 -5.10 22.70
N LEU A 288 0.26 -4.24 21.91
CA LEU A 288 0.91 -3.08 21.29
C LEU A 288 1.69 -2.19 22.27
N GLU A 289 1.16 -1.96 23.48
CA GLU A 289 1.86 -1.19 24.53
C GLU A 289 3.24 -1.80 24.87
N SER A 290 3.30 -3.12 25.00
CA SER A 290 4.55 -3.85 25.27
C SER A 290 5.52 -3.74 24.10
N LEU A 291 5.02 -3.87 22.86
CA LEU A 291 5.83 -3.71 21.65
C LEU A 291 6.40 -2.28 21.55
N MET A 292 5.61 -1.27 21.86
CA MET A 292 5.99 0.16 21.83
C MET A 292 7.00 0.58 22.90
N SER A 293 7.06 -0.18 24.00
CA SER A 293 7.95 0.12 25.13
C SER A 293 9.43 -0.09 24.81
N ARG A 294 9.76 -0.80 23.72
CA ARG A 294 11.13 -1.20 23.39
C ARG A 294 11.47 -1.05 21.91
N GLU A 295 12.77 -1.03 21.64
CA GLU A 295 13.29 -0.99 20.28
C GLU A 295 13.24 -2.38 19.62
N ILE A 296 12.60 -2.45 18.46
CA ILE A 296 12.46 -3.68 17.67
C ILE A 296 13.10 -3.45 16.30
N ARG A 297 13.96 -4.39 15.87
CA ARG A 297 14.67 -4.28 14.58
C ARG A 297 14.61 -5.57 13.77
N LEU A 298 14.48 -5.38 12.46
CA LEU A 298 14.70 -6.38 11.44
C LEU A 298 16.10 -6.22 10.82
N ARG A 299 16.70 -7.34 10.45
CA ARG A 299 17.84 -7.42 9.55
C ARG A 299 17.41 -8.07 8.24
N PHE A 300 17.49 -7.33 7.14
CA PHE A 300 17.23 -7.85 5.79
C PHE A 300 18.42 -8.63 5.26
N GLY A 301 19.64 -8.17 5.54
CA GLY A 301 20.87 -8.77 5.04
C GLY A 301 22.05 -7.81 5.20
N ALA A 302 23.13 -8.07 4.46
CA ALA A 302 24.26 -7.16 4.36
C ALA A 302 24.34 -6.61 2.93
N ALA A 303 24.66 -5.33 2.81
CA ALA A 303 25.02 -4.74 1.54
C ALA A 303 26.42 -5.24 1.10
N PRO A 304 26.79 -5.08 -0.18
CA PRO A 304 28.05 -5.61 -0.69
C PRO A 304 29.32 -4.98 -0.10
N ASP A 305 29.22 -3.79 0.51
CA ASP A 305 30.29 -3.12 1.26
C ASP A 305 30.35 -3.56 2.73
N GLY A 306 29.53 -4.55 3.12
CA GLY A 306 29.45 -5.08 4.48
C GLY A 306 28.52 -4.28 5.42
N SER A 307 27.92 -3.17 4.97
CA SER A 307 26.98 -2.43 5.81
C SER A 307 25.70 -3.23 6.05
N GLU A 308 25.23 -3.32 7.29
CA GLU A 308 23.97 -4.00 7.59
C GLU A 308 22.78 -3.27 6.96
N LEU A 309 21.88 -4.05 6.34
CA LEU A 309 20.59 -3.59 5.83
C LEU A 309 19.50 -4.07 6.78
N GLY A 310 18.68 -3.14 7.26
CA GLY A 310 17.63 -3.45 8.21
C GLY A 310 16.67 -2.29 8.41
N ALA A 311 15.65 -2.55 9.21
CA ALA A 311 14.63 -1.57 9.55
C ALA A 311 14.38 -1.58 11.05
N ARG A 312 14.09 -0.40 11.62
CA ARG A 312 13.34 -0.35 12.87
C ARG A 312 11.87 -0.64 12.58
N VAL A 313 11.22 -1.44 13.42
CA VAL A 313 9.77 -1.63 13.36
C VAL A 313 9.13 -0.84 14.49
N ILE A 314 8.16 0.01 14.16
CA ILE A 314 7.38 0.79 15.11
C ILE A 314 5.94 0.28 15.04
N PHE A 315 5.49 -0.32 16.13
CA PHE A 315 4.11 -0.74 16.32
C PHE A 315 3.31 0.38 16.99
N ALA A 316 2.02 0.50 16.68
CA ALA A 316 1.09 1.39 17.39
C ALA A 316 -0.37 0.93 17.17
N PRO A 317 -1.33 1.46 17.95
CA PRO A 317 -2.76 1.26 17.67
C PRO A 317 -3.18 1.77 16.30
N HIS A 318 -4.30 1.27 15.77
CA HIS A 318 -4.77 1.70 14.46
C HIS A 318 -5.23 3.16 14.51
N ILE A 319 -4.84 4.00 13.54
CA ILE A 319 -5.16 5.44 13.53
C ILE A 319 -6.67 5.69 13.48
N THR A 320 -7.39 5.00 12.58
CA THR A 320 -8.84 5.19 12.43
C THR A 320 -9.67 4.26 13.30
N GLY A 321 -9.33 2.96 13.39
CA GLY A 321 -10.01 1.98 14.24
C GLY A 321 -9.90 2.28 15.75
N ASP A 322 -8.69 2.61 16.23
CA ASP A 322 -8.40 2.84 17.65
C ASP A 322 -7.94 4.29 17.92
N SER A 323 -8.61 5.27 17.32
CA SER A 323 -8.08 6.65 17.25
C SER A 323 -7.70 7.25 18.63
N ALA A 324 -8.49 7.00 19.67
CA ALA A 324 -8.19 7.49 21.02
C ALA A 324 -6.90 6.88 21.61
N ASP A 325 -6.63 5.61 21.32
CA ASP A 325 -5.42 4.92 21.80
C ASP A 325 -4.21 5.27 20.95
N PHE A 326 -4.40 5.50 19.64
CA PHE A 326 -3.36 6.05 18.79
C PHE A 326 -2.95 7.45 19.27
N GLU A 327 -3.88 8.35 19.61
CA GLU A 327 -3.53 9.69 20.07
C GLU A 327 -2.70 9.66 21.37
N LYS A 328 -3.01 8.76 22.32
CA LYS A 328 -2.17 8.51 23.51
C LYS A 328 -0.77 8.01 23.15
N SER A 329 -0.67 7.25 22.07
CA SER A 329 0.54 6.59 21.58
C SER A 329 1.38 7.45 20.63
N ARG A 330 0.80 8.51 20.06
CA ARG A 330 1.37 9.34 18.97
C ARG A 330 2.73 9.94 19.36
N ALA A 331 2.85 10.48 20.57
CA ALA A 331 4.11 11.04 21.07
C ALA A 331 5.23 9.99 21.10
N ARG A 332 4.92 8.74 21.47
CA ARG A 332 5.89 7.65 21.47
C ARG A 332 6.29 7.24 20.06
N VAL A 333 5.37 7.24 19.09
CA VAL A 333 5.70 6.98 17.67
C VAL A 333 6.68 8.04 17.15
N ILE A 334 6.40 9.32 17.42
CA ILE A 334 7.26 10.45 17.01
C ILE A 334 8.66 10.31 17.64
N GLU A 335 8.76 10.02 18.94
CA GLU A 335 10.06 9.87 19.60
C GLU A 335 10.87 8.72 18.99
N GLN A 336 10.24 7.59 18.63
CA GLN A 336 10.94 6.49 17.98
C GLN A 336 11.44 6.84 16.56
N LEU A 337 10.71 7.68 15.82
CA LEU A 337 11.18 8.24 14.55
C LEU A 337 12.34 9.22 14.76
N LEU A 338 12.27 10.06 15.79
CA LEU A 338 13.34 10.98 16.16
C LEU A 338 14.61 10.25 16.59
N GLU A 339 14.49 9.13 17.31
CA GLU A 339 15.62 8.25 17.64
C GLU A 339 16.34 7.76 16.36
N GLU A 340 15.59 7.39 15.31
CA GLU A 340 16.19 6.99 14.01
C GLU A 340 16.78 8.18 13.25
N ALA A 341 16.17 9.37 13.35
CA ALA A 341 16.68 10.59 12.74
C ALA A 341 17.98 11.07 13.39
N ARG A 342 18.02 11.15 14.73
CA ARG A 342 19.21 11.50 15.52
C ARG A 342 20.35 10.50 15.33
N ALA A 343 20.03 9.23 15.09
CA ALA A 343 21.02 8.20 14.76
C ALA A 343 21.48 8.23 13.29
N GLY A 344 20.97 9.15 12.46
CA GLY A 344 21.34 9.30 11.06
C GLY A 344 20.77 8.24 10.12
N ARG A 345 19.86 7.38 10.61
CA ARG A 345 19.18 6.36 9.79
C ARG A 345 18.01 6.95 8.99
N LEU A 346 17.39 8.01 9.50
CA LEU A 346 16.54 8.91 8.74
C LEU A 346 17.25 10.26 8.60
N ALA A 347 17.90 10.49 7.48
CA ALA A 347 18.68 11.71 7.25
C ALA A 347 18.07 12.54 6.12
N MET A 348 17.88 13.84 6.35
CA MET A 348 17.49 14.76 5.28
C MET A 348 18.64 14.91 4.26
N ASN A 349 18.27 14.90 2.99
CA ASN A 349 19.10 15.31 1.88
C ASN A 349 18.85 16.81 1.62
N PRO A 350 19.83 17.70 1.87
CA PRO A 350 19.63 19.14 1.69
C PRO A 350 19.49 19.55 0.23
N GLN A 351 19.92 18.74 -0.74
CA GLN A 351 19.76 19.04 -2.17
C GLN A 351 18.33 18.83 -2.64
N THR A 352 17.64 17.80 -2.12
CA THR A 352 16.25 17.49 -2.52
C THR A 352 15.22 18.03 -1.53
N GLY A 353 15.61 18.27 -0.27
CA GLY A 353 14.71 18.62 0.83
C GLY A 353 13.95 17.41 1.39
N HIS A 354 14.21 16.21 0.87
CA HIS A 354 13.56 14.96 1.25
C HIS A 354 14.51 14.08 2.08
N LEU A 355 14.02 12.99 2.67
CA LEU A 355 14.87 11.99 3.31
C LEU A 355 15.73 11.27 2.26
N ARG A 356 16.94 10.85 2.65
CA ARG A 356 17.84 10.08 1.79
C ARG A 356 17.23 8.72 1.44
N ARG A 357 17.40 8.30 0.19
CA ARG A 357 16.91 7.00 -0.28
C ARG A 357 17.71 5.85 0.33
N PRO A 358 17.07 4.74 0.72
CA PRO A 358 17.78 3.53 1.14
C PRO A 358 18.47 2.86 -0.06
N LYS A 359 19.42 1.96 0.23
CA LYS A 359 20.12 1.16 -0.79
C LYS A 359 19.16 0.38 -1.69
N GLY A 360 19.60 0.09 -2.90
CA GLY A 360 18.87 -0.59 -3.97
C GLY A 360 18.53 0.33 -5.13
N ALA A 361 18.47 -0.25 -6.33
CA ALA A 361 18.03 0.46 -7.53
C ALA A 361 16.49 0.55 -7.61
N CYS A 362 16.02 1.48 -8.44
CA CYS A 362 14.63 1.62 -8.82
C CYS A 362 14.55 2.31 -10.18
N VAL A 363 13.82 1.72 -11.11
CA VAL A 363 13.64 2.26 -12.47
C VAL A 363 12.16 2.37 -12.85
N LEU A 364 11.25 2.29 -11.87
CA LEU A 364 9.80 2.35 -12.08
C LEU A 364 9.38 3.57 -12.90
N CYS A 365 9.76 4.78 -12.46
CA CYS A 365 9.27 6.02 -13.06
C CYS A 365 9.68 6.16 -14.53
N THR A 366 10.89 5.73 -14.85
CA THR A 366 11.46 5.85 -16.20
C THR A 366 10.99 4.71 -17.11
N LEU A 367 10.96 3.46 -16.64
CA LEU A 367 10.47 2.33 -17.45
C LEU A 367 8.95 2.37 -17.69
N MET A 368 8.17 2.87 -16.72
CA MET A 368 6.72 3.03 -16.86
C MET A 368 6.33 4.38 -17.48
N ARG A 369 7.28 5.17 -17.97
CA ARG A 369 7.04 6.49 -18.60
C ARG A 369 6.25 7.47 -17.72
N ILE A 370 6.31 7.31 -16.41
CA ILE A 370 5.71 8.24 -15.44
C ILE A 370 6.47 9.58 -15.48
N GLY A 371 7.79 9.53 -15.65
CA GLY A 371 8.65 10.71 -15.68
C GLY A 371 10.07 10.44 -15.20
N PRO A 372 10.91 11.48 -15.12
CA PRO A 372 12.24 11.37 -14.51
C PRO A 372 12.12 11.00 -13.02
N CYS A 373 13.18 10.40 -12.47
CA CYS A 373 13.28 10.13 -11.04
C CYS A 373 14.12 11.21 -10.36
N ASP A 374 13.49 12.01 -9.50
CA ASP A 374 14.17 13.09 -8.75
C ASP A 374 15.31 12.58 -7.85
N TYR A 375 15.29 11.28 -7.51
CA TYR A 375 16.27 10.65 -6.64
C TYR A 375 17.27 9.75 -7.37
N GLU A 376 17.30 9.74 -8.71
CA GLU A 376 18.14 8.81 -9.48
C GLU A 376 19.61 8.83 -9.02
N ARG A 377 20.13 10.02 -8.70
CA ARG A 377 21.52 10.22 -8.24
C ARG A 377 21.78 9.72 -6.82
N GLU A 378 20.74 9.46 -6.03
CA GLU A 378 20.85 8.92 -4.67
C GLU A 378 20.80 7.39 -4.64
N LEU A 379 20.33 6.75 -5.72
CA LEU A 379 20.13 5.32 -5.75
C LEU A 379 21.47 4.57 -5.77
N GLN A 380 21.58 3.58 -4.90
CA GLN A 380 22.80 2.78 -4.72
C GLN A 380 22.49 1.30 -4.97
N PRO A 381 22.69 0.78 -6.20
CA PRO A 381 22.38 -0.60 -6.53
C PRO A 381 23.03 -1.62 -5.59
N LEU A 382 22.30 -2.67 -5.23
CA LEU A 382 22.83 -3.82 -4.47
C LEU A 382 23.79 -4.67 -5.30
N SER A 383 23.70 -4.60 -6.61
CA SER A 383 24.56 -5.32 -7.57
C SER A 383 25.95 -4.71 -7.77
N GLN A 384 26.38 -3.77 -6.90
CA GLN A 384 27.65 -3.03 -6.97
C GLN A 384 27.88 -2.28 -8.29
N GLN A 385 26.82 -2.02 -9.06
CA GLN A 385 26.90 -1.16 -10.23
C GLN A 385 26.91 0.31 -9.78
N PRO A 386 27.65 1.21 -10.47
CA PRO A 386 27.65 2.64 -10.14
C PRO A 386 26.25 3.27 -10.20
N ALA A 387 25.45 2.85 -11.18
CA ALA A 387 24.06 3.22 -11.34
C ALA A 387 23.31 2.15 -12.14
N LEU A 388 22.00 2.03 -11.92
CA LEU A 388 21.09 1.27 -12.77
C LEU A 388 19.94 2.19 -13.19
N THR A 389 19.72 2.29 -14.50
CA THR A 389 18.69 3.13 -15.11
C THR A 389 17.80 2.28 -16.02
N ALA A 390 16.72 2.86 -16.54
CA ALA A 390 15.88 2.21 -17.55
C ALA A 390 16.64 1.79 -18.82
N ALA A 391 17.75 2.45 -19.14
CA ALA A 391 18.60 2.13 -20.29
C ALA A 391 19.66 1.06 -19.97
N SER A 392 19.79 0.62 -18.72
CA SER A 392 20.75 -0.42 -18.35
C SER A 392 20.40 -1.76 -19.01
N PRO A 393 21.40 -2.57 -19.40
CA PRO A 393 21.16 -3.91 -19.93
C PRO A 393 20.32 -4.76 -19.00
N GLY A 394 19.31 -5.45 -19.56
CA GLY A 394 18.41 -6.34 -18.81
C GLY A 394 19.11 -7.32 -17.86
N PRO A 395 20.25 -7.95 -18.23
CA PRO A 395 20.99 -8.82 -17.31
C PRO A 395 21.49 -8.13 -16.03
N LEU A 396 21.78 -6.82 -16.05
CA LEU A 396 22.19 -6.09 -14.85
C LEU A 396 20.99 -5.83 -13.93
N LEU A 397 19.84 -5.43 -14.49
CA LEU A 397 18.59 -5.29 -13.76
C LEU A 397 18.15 -6.63 -13.14
N ALA A 398 18.34 -7.73 -13.87
CA ALA A 398 18.05 -9.07 -13.36
C ALA A 398 18.96 -9.49 -12.19
N ARG A 399 20.22 -9.03 -12.15
CA ARG A 399 21.12 -9.27 -11.00
C ARG A 399 20.66 -8.54 -9.74
N GLU A 400 20.25 -7.28 -9.89
CA GLU A 400 19.66 -6.50 -8.79
C GLU A 400 18.44 -7.21 -8.20
N LYS A 401 17.49 -7.58 -9.06
CA LYS A 401 16.32 -8.38 -8.69
C LYS A 401 16.72 -9.70 -8.03
N SER A 402 17.74 -10.38 -8.53
CA SER A 402 18.18 -11.66 -7.96
C SER A 402 18.70 -11.53 -6.53
N ALA A 403 19.41 -10.44 -6.22
CA ALA A 403 19.86 -10.13 -4.87
C ALA A 403 18.65 -9.91 -3.93
N GLN A 404 17.67 -9.12 -4.36
CA GLN A 404 16.45 -8.87 -3.59
C GLN A 404 15.63 -10.15 -3.36
N LEU A 405 15.47 -10.99 -4.39
CA LEU A 405 14.74 -12.25 -4.30
C LEU A 405 15.44 -13.33 -3.48
N ALA A 406 16.76 -13.24 -3.27
CA ALA A 406 17.47 -14.15 -2.38
C ALA A 406 16.95 -14.02 -0.94
N TRP A 407 16.84 -12.79 -0.43
CA TRP A 407 16.32 -12.53 0.91
C TRP A 407 14.83 -12.88 1.05
N VAL A 408 14.03 -12.68 -0.01
CA VAL A 408 12.63 -13.14 -0.02
C VAL A 408 12.56 -14.66 0.19
N ARG A 409 13.40 -15.44 -0.50
CA ARG A 409 13.42 -16.90 -0.36
C ARG A 409 13.86 -17.33 1.04
N GLU A 410 14.90 -16.70 1.58
CA GLU A 410 15.40 -16.99 2.93
C GLU A 410 14.34 -16.70 4.00
N THR A 411 13.62 -15.58 3.86
CA THR A 411 12.53 -15.20 4.78
C THR A 411 11.45 -16.28 4.82
N LEU A 412 11.00 -16.74 3.64
CA LEU A 412 9.92 -17.73 3.51
C LEU A 412 10.32 -19.15 3.91
N ALA A 413 11.62 -19.50 3.86
CA ALA A 413 12.10 -20.85 4.15
C ALA A 413 11.86 -21.29 5.61
N VAL A 414 11.66 -20.33 6.51
CA VAL A 414 11.55 -20.55 7.95
C VAL A 414 10.24 -19.99 8.53
N SER A 415 9.33 -19.53 7.68
CA SER A 415 8.07 -19.01 8.16
C SER A 415 7.12 -20.13 8.63
N PRO A 416 6.31 -19.88 9.67
CA PRO A 416 5.33 -20.85 10.12
C PRO A 416 4.23 -21.08 9.07
N PRO A 417 3.47 -22.19 9.17
CA PRO A 417 2.30 -22.42 8.32
C PRO A 417 1.32 -21.23 8.37
N VAL A 418 0.68 -20.91 7.24
CA VAL A 418 -0.27 -19.80 7.14
C VAL A 418 -1.35 -19.80 8.23
N PRO A 419 -2.01 -20.93 8.57
CA PRO A 419 -3.02 -20.94 9.63
C PRO A 419 -2.49 -20.50 11.00
N VAL A 420 -1.18 -20.66 11.25
CA VAL A 420 -0.51 -20.22 12.47
C VAL A 420 -0.14 -18.74 12.36
N ALA A 421 0.49 -18.34 11.24
CA ALA A 421 0.96 -16.96 11.07
C ALA A 421 -0.19 -15.94 10.97
N TRP A 422 -1.35 -16.36 10.46
CA TRP A 422 -2.51 -15.51 10.21
C TRP A 422 -3.73 -15.92 11.03
N GLY A 423 -3.54 -16.77 12.05
CA GLY A 423 -4.61 -17.27 12.92
C GLY A 423 -5.38 -16.16 13.62
N ASP A 424 -4.64 -15.15 14.09
CA ASP A 424 -5.11 -14.07 14.96
C ASP A 424 -5.06 -12.70 14.25
N THR A 425 -5.63 -12.64 13.05
CA THR A 425 -5.65 -11.42 12.22
C THR A 425 -7.04 -10.85 12.00
N ASP A 426 -8.09 -11.45 12.57
CA ASP A 426 -9.45 -10.88 12.45
C ASP A 426 -9.47 -9.47 13.03
N GLU A 427 -9.91 -8.50 12.23
CA GLU A 427 -10.26 -7.17 12.72
C GLU A 427 -11.48 -7.29 13.63
N GLU A 428 -11.45 -6.62 14.79
CA GLU A 428 -12.54 -6.68 15.75
C GLU A 428 -13.77 -5.89 15.25
N ALA A 429 -14.94 -6.22 15.79
CA ALA A 429 -16.19 -5.59 15.37
C ALA A 429 -16.21 -4.08 15.68
N GLU A 430 -15.54 -3.66 16.75
CA GLU A 430 -15.56 -2.30 17.32
C GLU A 430 -14.80 -1.25 16.49
N ASP A 431 -14.02 -1.66 15.48
CA ASP A 431 -13.43 -0.76 14.49
C ASP A 431 -14.54 -0.14 13.63
N ARG A 432 -15.21 0.90 14.16
CA ARG A 432 -16.04 1.81 13.38
C ARG A 432 -15.09 2.75 12.65
N PHE A 433 -15.23 2.83 11.34
CA PHE A 433 -14.83 4.05 10.65
C PHE A 433 -15.67 5.17 11.26
N ASP A 434 -15.04 5.99 12.09
CA ASP A 434 -15.68 7.17 12.66
C ASP A 434 -16.10 8.05 11.49
N SER A 435 -17.39 7.96 11.15
CA SER A 435 -18.04 8.72 10.08
C SER A 435 -18.45 10.11 10.57
N GLY A 436 -18.02 10.48 11.78
CA GLY A 436 -18.18 11.80 12.36
C GLY A 436 -17.25 12.82 11.72
N ASP A 437 -17.44 13.06 10.42
CA ASP A 437 -17.05 14.29 9.72
C ASP A 437 -18.05 14.47 8.56
N SER A 438 -19.26 14.90 8.91
CA SER A 438 -20.01 15.81 8.04
C SER A 438 -19.73 17.23 8.55
N PRO A 439 -19.57 18.22 7.66
CA PRO A 439 -19.45 19.62 8.08
C PRO A 439 -20.64 20.08 8.92
#